data_AF-A0A369KGU5-F1
#
_entry.id   AF-A0A369KGU5-F1
#
_cell.length_a   1.000
_cell.length_b   1.000
_cell.length_c   1.000
_cell.angle_alpha   90.00
_cell.angle_beta   90.00
_cell.angle_gamma   90.00
#
_symmetry.space_group_name_H-M   'P 1'
#
loop_
_entity.id
_entity.type
_entity.pdbx_description
1 polymer ?
#
loop_
_entity_poly.entity_id
_entity_poly.type
_entity_poly.pdbx_seq_one_letter_code
_entity_poly.pdbx_strand_id
1 'polypeptide(L)' 'MGVFGLFNKEYTIQYQVIEQDEIVDTDRLIIKAGDHTAARKKADTMLRKQFGRTQYKIEWVQRF' A
#
# COMPACT_ATOMS: atom_id res chain seq x y z
N MET A 1 4.62 28.14 -10.53
CA MET A 1 3.99 27.03 -9.78
C MET A 1 3.32 26.10 -10.76
N GLY A 2 3.53 24.78 -10.64
CA GLY A 2 2.65 23.77 -11.26
C GLY A 2 3.28 22.87 -12.33
N VAL A 3 4.22 21.99 -11.96
CA VAL A 3 4.65 20.85 -12.83
C VAL A 3 4.36 19.49 -12.16
N PHE A 4 3.56 19.46 -11.08
CA PHE A 4 3.28 18.22 -10.34
C PHE A 4 2.10 17.40 -10.90
N GLY A 5 1.88 17.46 -12.22
CA GLY A 5 0.62 16.98 -12.83
C GLY A 5 0.63 15.61 -13.51
N LEU A 6 1.75 15.02 -13.92
CA LEU A 6 1.71 14.11 -15.09
C LEU A 6 2.36 12.72 -15.00
N PHE A 7 2.74 12.21 -13.83
CA PHE A 7 3.25 10.83 -13.73
C PHE A 7 2.73 10.06 -12.51
N ASN A 8 1.44 10.20 -12.18
CA ASN A 8 0.85 9.29 -11.20
C ASN A 8 0.71 7.90 -11.83
N LYS A 9 1.67 7.01 -11.57
CA LYS A 9 1.60 5.60 -11.93
C LYS A 9 0.70 4.88 -10.94
N GLU A 10 0.02 3.85 -11.43
CA GLU A 10 -0.76 2.95 -10.60
C GLU A 10 0.14 1.84 -10.06
N TYR A 11 0.14 1.72 -8.74
CA TYR A 11 0.91 0.74 -7.99
C TYR A 11 -0.08 -0.23 -7.35
N THR A 12 0.03 -1.51 -7.67
CA THR A 12 -0.74 -2.56 -6.99
C THR A 12 0.11 -3.14 -5.87
N ILE A 13 -0.41 -3.04 -4.67
CA ILE A 13 0.23 -3.49 -3.43
C ILE A 13 -0.68 -4.55 -2.84
N GLN A 14 -0.15 -5.72 -2.54
CA GLN A 14 -0.86 -6.73 -1.77
C GLN A 14 -0.51 -6.55 -0.31
N TYR A 15 -1.48 -6.74 0.57
CA TYR A 15 -1.25 -6.72 1.99
C TYR A 15 -1.91 -7.94 2.62
N GLN A 16 -1.30 -8.41 3.71
CA GLN A 16 -1.79 -9.49 4.53
C GLN A 16 -2.01 -8.93 5.92
N VAL A 17 -3.19 -9.13 6.49
CA VAL A 17 -3.50 -8.76 7.87
C VAL A 17 -3.16 -9.95 8.74
N ILE A 18 -2.38 -9.71 9.80
CA ILE A 18 -1.91 -10.71 10.73
C ILE A 18 -2.53 -10.44 12.10
N GLU A 19 -3.32 -11.39 12.58
CA GLU A 19 -3.85 -11.40 13.93
C GLU A 19 -3.35 -12.65 14.66
N GLN A 20 -2.81 -12.49 15.86
CA GLN A 20 -2.34 -13.60 16.71
C GLN A 20 -1.43 -14.61 15.99
N ASP A 21 -0.53 -14.11 15.13
CA ASP A 21 0.42 -14.89 14.32
C ASP A 21 -0.19 -15.63 13.10
N GLU A 22 -1.49 -15.47 12.84
CA GLU A 22 -2.15 -16.02 11.65
C GLU A 22 -2.55 -14.93 10.64
N ILE A 23 -2.42 -15.24 9.35
CA ILE A 23 -2.91 -14.36 8.27
C ILE A 23 -4.43 -14.52 8.21
N VAL A 24 -5.15 -13.51 8.67
CA VAL A 24 -6.62 -13.51 8.71
C VAL A 24 -7.25 -12.92 7.45
N ASP A 25 -6.53 -12.06 6.75
CA ASP A 25 -7.02 -11.41 5.55
C ASP A 25 -5.89 -11.12 4.57
N THR A 26 -6.19 -11.14 3.28
CA THR A 26 -5.22 -10.82 2.22
C THR A 26 -5.94 -10.12 1.08
N ASP A 27 -5.52 -8.91 0.79
CA ASP A 27 -6.21 -8.07 -0.19
C ASP A 27 -5.22 -7.16 -0.95
N ARG A 28 -5.71 -6.45 -1.96
CA ARG A 28 -4.90 -5.63 -2.88
C ARG A 28 -5.37 -4.19 -2.87
N LEU A 29 -4.41 -3.30 -2.64
CA LEU A 29 -4.59 -1.85 -2.74
C LEU A 29 -3.99 -1.32 -4.04
N ILE A 30 -4.78 -0.55 -4.77
CA ILE A 30 -4.33 0.18 -5.96
C ILE A 30 -4.07 1.63 -5.54
N ILE A 31 -2.83 2.09 -5.70
CA ILE A 31 -2.38 3.41 -5.27
C ILE A 31 -1.82 4.20 -6.43
N LYS A 32 -2.33 5.41 -6.61
CA LYS A 32 -1.79 6.39 -7.56
C LYS A 32 -0.72 7.25 -6.89
N ALA A 33 0.51 7.16 -7.37
CA ALA A 33 1.64 7.93 -6.85
C ALA A 33 2.68 8.24 -7.94
N GLY A 34 3.51 9.26 -7.70
CA GLY A 34 4.59 9.63 -8.62
C GLY A 34 5.74 8.62 -8.64
N ASP A 35 5.92 7.89 -7.54
CA ASP A 35 7.03 6.96 -7.32
C ASP A 35 6.64 5.84 -6.33
N HIS A 36 7.44 4.77 -6.30
CA HIS A 36 7.21 3.62 -5.40
C HIS A 36 7.24 3.99 -3.92
N THR A 37 8.07 4.96 -3.52
CA THR A 37 8.19 5.36 -2.11
C THR A 37 6.95 6.12 -1.66
N ALA A 38 6.44 7.04 -2.49
CA ALA A 38 5.17 7.71 -2.24
C ALA A 38 3.99 6.72 -2.24
N ALA A 39 3.98 5.74 -3.15
CA ALA A 39 2.97 4.67 -3.12
C ALA A 39 3.03 3.88 -1.81
N ARG A 40 4.23 3.49 -1.36
CA ARG A 40 4.44 2.79 -0.09
C ARG A 40 3.90 3.56 1.09
N LYS A 41 4.25 4.83 1.18
CA LYS A 41 3.86 5.71 2.29
C LYS A 41 2.33 5.89 2.33
N LYS A 42 1.69 6.03 1.17
CA LYS A 42 0.23 6.08 1.07
C LYS A 42 -0.40 4.75 1.52
N ALA A 43 0.15 3.62 1.09
CA ALA A 43 -0.34 2.29 1.48
C ALA A 43 -0.28 2.11 2.99
N ASP A 44 0.88 2.40 3.58
CA ASP A 44 1.10 2.31 5.01
C ASP A 44 0.14 3.22 5.79
N THR A 45 -0.07 4.46 5.33
CA THR A 45 -1.01 5.39 5.96
C THR A 45 -2.45 4.85 5.91
N MET A 46 -2.87 4.24 4.79
CA MET A 46 -4.21 3.68 4.66
C MET A 46 -4.38 2.42 5.52
N LEU A 47 -3.42 1.49 5.47
CA LEU A 47 -3.44 0.26 6.26
C LEU A 47 -3.42 0.57 7.76
N ARG A 48 -2.59 1.52 8.19
CA ARG A 48 -2.61 2.01 9.57
C ARG A 48 -3.93 2.63 9.98
N LYS A 49 -4.63 3.31 9.06
CA LYS A 49 -5.96 3.88 9.34
C LYS A 49 -7.05 2.81 9.42
N GLN A 50 -6.95 1.79 8.57
CA GLN A 50 -7.94 0.71 8.47
C GLN A 50 -7.80 -0.31 9.60
N PHE A 51 -6.56 -0.73 9.87
CA PHE A 51 -6.25 -1.82 10.82
C PHE A 51 -5.68 -1.32 12.16
N GLY A 52 -5.30 -0.05 12.26
CA GLY A 52 -4.91 0.56 13.53
C GLY A 52 -3.67 -0.07 14.17
N ARG A 53 -3.90 -0.90 15.19
CA ARG A 53 -2.88 -1.63 15.96
C ARG A 53 -2.65 -3.07 15.45
N THR A 54 -3.49 -3.57 14.55
CA THR A 54 -3.33 -4.91 13.98
C THR A 54 -2.08 -4.95 13.11
N GLN A 55 -1.33 -6.04 13.18
CA GLN A 55 -0.14 -6.20 12.37
C GLN A 55 -0.56 -6.44 10.91
N TYR A 56 0.09 -5.77 9.97
CA TYR A 56 -0.11 -6.01 8.55
C TYR A 56 1.23 -6.11 7.85
N LYS A 57 1.32 -6.98 6.85
CA LYS A 57 2.48 -7.18 6.01
C LYS A 57 2.16 -6.69 4.61
N ILE A 58 2.98 -5.77 4.10
CA ILE A 58 2.86 -5.25 2.75
C ILE A 58 3.78 -6.06 1.82
N GLU A 59 3.22 -6.70 0.79
CA GLU A 59 3.93 -7.37 -0.29
C GLU A 59 3.68 -6.68 -1.63
N TRP A 60 4.76 -6.29 -2.31
CA TRP A 60 4.66 -5.61 -3.60
C TRP A 60 4.36 -6.62 -4.71
N VAL A 61 3.29 -6.39 -5.47
CA VAL A 61 2.91 -7.27 -6.60
C VAL A 61 3.53 -6.82 -7.91
N GLN A 62 4.33 -5.74 -7.92
CA GLN A 62 4.83 -5.20 -9.18
C GLN A 62 5.95 -6.08 -9.74
N ARG A 63 5.56 -6.93 -10.70
CA ARG A 63 6.46 -7.56 -11.68
C ARG A 63 7.26 -6.46 -12.37
N PHE A 64 8.58 -6.52 -12.21
CA PHE A 64 9.53 -5.87 -13.10
C PHE A 64 9.61 -6.63 -14.42
#